data_AF-D9SSD2-F1
#
_entry.id   AF-D9SSD2-F1
#
_cell.length_a   1.000
_cell.length_b   1.000
_cell.length_c   1.000
_cell.angle_alpha   90.00
_cell.angle_beta   90.00
_cell.angle_gamma   90.00
#
_symmetry.space_group_name_H-M   'P 1'
#
loop_
_entity.id
_entity.type
_entity.pdbx_description
1 polymer ?
#
loop_
_entity_poly.entity_id
_entity_poly.type
_entity_poly.pdbx_seq_one_letter_code
_entity_poly.pdbx_strand_id
1 'polypeptide(L)'
;MSGKAHATLSASGSKRWLACTPSAQLELQFKEETSIHAETGTLAHEIGELMLAMHLKLITKQAYSKELKRLKKNSLYSKEMDDYVQVYVDYAIEKINEAYARAKDSIILLEQMLDFSNYVPDGFGTGDLVIISEDVLDVVDLKYGMGVAVSAKENSQMKLYALGALNLFDSLFDIKRIRMTICQPRLDSISTYEIAIDDLISWAETELKPKAQLATNGEGDYLPGEHCGFCRARKTCRARADQRLAMTKYDFKLPPLLSDEEIAEVLSVAEGISSWVNDVYAYATNLSINEGKRWSGFKLVEGRSNRKYISEEAVIKVCNDNGITEIYTKSLLGITAMEKLLGKDSFNSILGDLVEKPKGKPTLVPFSDKRKAIEINNMAEADFREEI
;
A
#
# COMPACT_ATOMS: atom_id res chain seq x y z
N MET A 1 14.92 -26.76 26.19
CA MET A 1 14.56 -26.06 24.94
C MET A 1 15.85 -25.76 24.22
N SER A 2 16.29 -26.61 23.29
CA SER A 2 17.37 -26.22 22.39
C SER A 2 16.80 -25.21 21.41
N GLY A 3 17.36 -24.00 21.35
CA GLY A 3 16.98 -23.04 20.31
C GLY A 3 17.22 -23.70 18.96
N LYS A 4 16.15 -24.03 18.23
CA LYS A 4 16.26 -24.47 16.84
C LYS A 4 16.85 -23.28 16.09
N ALA A 5 18.05 -23.41 15.55
CA ALA A 5 18.62 -22.41 14.66
C ALA A 5 17.68 -22.31 13.44
N HIS A 6 16.94 -21.22 13.32
CA HIS A 6 16.10 -20.99 12.15
C HIS A 6 17.00 -20.49 11.02
N ALA A 7 17.11 -21.27 9.94
CA ALA A 7 17.78 -20.85 8.73
C ALA A 7 17.13 -19.55 8.21
N THR A 8 17.94 -18.56 7.84
CA THR A 8 17.48 -17.28 7.30
C THR A 8 16.58 -17.48 6.06
N LEU A 9 16.89 -18.50 5.25
CA LEU A 9 16.13 -18.92 4.09
C LEU A 9 15.37 -20.22 4.35
N SER A 10 14.52 -20.24 5.38
CA SER A 10 13.72 -21.42 5.72
C SER A 10 12.77 -21.82 4.58
N ALA A 11 12.52 -23.13 4.44
CA ALA A 11 11.62 -23.65 3.41
C ALA A 11 10.19 -23.12 3.56
N SER A 12 9.66 -23.03 4.79
CA SER A 12 8.34 -22.47 5.07
C SER A 12 8.24 -20.96 4.79
N GLY A 13 9.37 -20.26 4.80
CA GLY A 13 9.50 -18.85 4.39
C GLY A 13 9.71 -18.65 2.88
N SER A 14 9.88 -19.70 2.09
CA SER A 14 10.33 -19.62 0.69
C SER A 14 9.47 -18.77 -0.23
N LYS A 15 8.14 -18.86 -0.11
CA LYS A 15 7.23 -18.01 -0.90
C LYS A 15 7.51 -16.52 -0.69
N ARG A 16 8.01 -16.13 0.49
CA ARG A 16 8.34 -14.75 0.84
C ARG A 16 9.68 -14.33 0.28
N TRP A 17 10.76 -15.05 0.61
CA TRP A 17 12.10 -14.65 0.18
C TRP A 17 12.37 -14.91 -1.32
N LEU A 18 11.63 -15.80 -1.98
CA LEU A 18 11.67 -15.93 -3.46
C LEU A 18 10.93 -14.80 -4.18
N ALA A 19 9.91 -14.22 -3.55
CA ALA A 19 9.13 -13.13 -4.13
C ALA A 19 9.72 -11.76 -3.82
N CYS A 20 10.34 -11.58 -2.66
CA CYS A 20 10.94 -10.34 -2.19
C CYS A 20 12.28 -10.67 -1.53
N THR A 21 13.33 -10.85 -2.33
CA THR A 21 14.64 -11.33 -1.88
C THR A 21 15.26 -10.53 -0.72
N PRO A 22 15.28 -9.18 -0.71
CA PRO A 22 15.89 -8.43 0.40
C PRO A 22 15.11 -8.58 1.72
N SER A 23 13.87 -9.10 1.69
CA SER A 23 13.09 -9.33 2.92
C SER A 23 13.74 -10.33 3.87
N ALA A 24 14.52 -11.29 3.36
CA ALA A 24 15.18 -12.30 4.19
C ALA A 24 16.14 -11.69 5.21
N GLN A 25 17.01 -10.78 4.77
CA GLN A 25 17.93 -10.05 5.65
C GLN A 25 17.21 -8.97 6.48
N LEU A 26 16.26 -8.26 5.88
CA LEU A 26 15.49 -7.24 6.59
C LEU A 26 14.79 -7.81 7.84
N GLU A 27 14.27 -9.02 7.75
CA GLU A 27 13.57 -9.68 8.84
C GLU A 27 14.44 -10.06 10.04
N LEU A 28 15.76 -10.14 9.88
CA LEU A 28 16.69 -10.40 11.00
C LEU A 28 16.76 -9.22 11.98
N GLN A 29 16.33 -8.02 11.56
CA GLN A 29 16.25 -6.83 12.41
C GLN A 29 15.04 -6.86 13.37
N PHE A 30 14.14 -7.83 13.20
CA PHE A 30 12.91 -7.97 13.98
C PHE A 30 12.99 -9.23 14.82
N LYS A 31 12.43 -9.16 16.04
CA LYS A 31 12.33 -10.33 16.92
C LYS A 31 11.45 -11.39 16.28
N GLU A 32 11.88 -12.64 16.36
CA GLU A 32 11.06 -13.77 16.02
C GLU A 32 10.03 -13.99 17.13
N GLU A 33 8.75 -13.96 16.77
CA GLU A 33 7.64 -14.20 17.68
C GLU A 33 6.97 -15.51 17.24
N THR A 34 6.84 -16.44 18.18
CA THR A 34 5.96 -17.60 17.98
C THR A 34 4.52 -17.17 18.19
N SER A 35 3.60 -17.87 17.54
CA SER A 35 2.18 -17.67 17.76
C SER A 35 1.58 -18.94 18.35
N ILE A 36 0.48 -18.79 19.07
CA ILE A 36 -0.33 -19.92 19.54
C ILE A 36 -0.67 -20.85 18.38
N HIS A 37 -0.93 -20.31 17.18
CA HIS A 37 -1.19 -21.12 15.99
C HIS A 37 0.02 -21.97 15.56
N ALA A 38 1.23 -21.41 15.60
CA ALA A 38 2.45 -22.14 15.28
C ALA A 38 2.72 -23.26 16.31
N GLU A 39 2.60 -22.96 17.60
CA GLU A 39 2.78 -23.94 18.68
C GLU A 39 1.71 -25.04 18.66
N THR A 40 0.46 -24.68 18.37
CA THR A 40 -0.62 -25.65 18.17
C THR A 40 -0.33 -26.56 16.98
N GLY A 41 0.22 -26.00 15.90
CA GLY A 41 0.67 -26.76 14.75
C GLY A 41 1.76 -27.76 15.12
N THR A 42 2.82 -27.32 15.78
CA THR A 42 3.89 -28.22 16.25
C THR A 42 3.36 -29.40 17.06
N LEU A 43 2.42 -29.16 17.97
CA LEU A 43 1.78 -30.24 18.74
C LEU A 43 1.01 -31.23 17.85
N ALA A 44 0.33 -30.74 16.81
CA ALA A 44 -0.38 -31.60 15.86
C ALA A 44 0.59 -32.47 15.04
N HIS A 45 1.75 -31.92 14.62
CA HIS A 45 2.80 -32.71 13.96
C HIS A 45 3.37 -33.78 14.91
N GLU A 46 3.70 -33.42 16.16
CA GLU A 46 4.20 -34.39 17.16
C GLU A 46 3.22 -35.55 17.39
N ILE A 47 1.90 -35.28 17.41
CA ILE A 47 0.88 -36.32 17.54
C ILE A 47 0.79 -37.17 16.25
N GLY A 48 0.82 -36.55 15.08
CA GLY A 48 0.77 -37.23 13.78
C GLY A 48 1.97 -38.17 13.57
N GLU A 49 3.19 -37.69 13.84
CA GLU A 49 4.42 -38.48 13.83
C GLU A 49 4.29 -39.69 14.76
N LEU A 50 3.85 -39.46 16.00
CA LEU A 50 3.71 -40.52 17.00
C LEU A 50 2.73 -41.62 16.55
N MET A 51 1.62 -41.23 15.91
CA MET A 51 0.62 -42.16 15.37
C MET A 51 1.17 -42.96 14.19
N LEU A 52 1.90 -42.32 13.28
CA LEU A 52 2.55 -43.01 12.16
C LEU A 52 3.69 -43.93 12.61
N ALA A 53 4.50 -43.51 13.59
CA ALA A 53 5.55 -44.34 14.17
C ALA A 53 4.99 -45.61 14.82
N MET A 54 3.83 -45.51 15.47
CA MET A 54 3.10 -46.65 16.00
C MET A 54 2.56 -47.56 14.89
N HIS A 55 2.01 -47.00 13.80
CA HIS A 55 1.53 -47.75 12.64
C HIS A 55 2.67 -48.55 11.97
N LEU A 56 3.81 -47.90 11.76
CA LEU A 56 5.02 -48.50 11.18
C LEU A 56 5.78 -49.43 12.15
N LYS A 57 5.30 -49.58 13.39
CA LYS A 57 5.90 -50.40 14.44
C LYS A 57 7.34 -49.98 14.80
N LEU A 58 7.68 -48.71 14.60
CA LEU A 58 8.96 -48.11 15.00
C LEU A 58 9.05 -47.94 16.52
N ILE A 59 7.90 -47.88 17.18
CA ILE A 59 7.78 -47.77 18.64
C ILE A 59 6.85 -48.85 19.20
N THR A 60 7.00 -49.13 20.50
CA THR A 60 6.13 -50.09 21.20
C THR A 60 4.80 -49.44 21.61
N LYS A 61 3.76 -50.27 21.82
CA LYS A 61 2.45 -49.81 22.35
C LYS A 61 2.61 -49.04 23.67
N GLN A 62 3.52 -49.49 24.54
CA GLN A 62 3.79 -48.85 25.82
C GLN A 62 4.42 -47.45 25.63
N ALA A 63 5.38 -47.32 24.73
CA ALA A 63 6.00 -46.03 24.40
C ALA A 63 4.96 -45.06 23.81
N TYR A 64 4.16 -45.53 22.84
CA TYR A 64 3.06 -44.78 22.24
C TYR A 64 2.07 -44.25 23.29
N SER A 65 1.51 -45.12 24.14
CA SER A 65 0.53 -44.69 25.15
C SER A 65 1.11 -43.71 26.17
N LYS A 66 2.38 -43.88 26.55
CA LYS A 66 3.08 -42.97 27.47
C LYS A 66 3.24 -41.59 26.85
N GLU A 67 3.72 -41.54 25.61
CA GLU A 67 4.03 -40.29 24.92
C GLU A 67 2.77 -39.53 24.51
N LEU A 68 1.76 -40.23 24.02
CA LEU A 68 0.46 -39.64 23.70
C LEU A 68 -0.14 -38.99 24.96
N LYS A 69 -0.08 -39.66 26.11
CA LYS A 69 -0.54 -39.08 27.39
C LYS A 69 0.25 -37.84 27.80
N ARG A 70 1.54 -37.73 27.43
CA ARG A 70 2.36 -36.53 27.67
C ARG A 70 1.90 -35.39 26.77
N LEU A 71 1.75 -35.63 25.46
CA LEU A 71 1.32 -34.65 24.47
C LEU A 71 -0.07 -34.09 24.80
N LYS A 72 -1.02 -34.96 25.18
CA LYS A 72 -2.40 -34.57 25.54
C LYS A 72 -2.52 -33.74 26.83
N LYS A 73 -1.45 -33.61 27.63
CA LYS A 73 -1.43 -32.68 28.78
C LYS A 73 -1.08 -31.24 28.38
N ASN A 74 -0.61 -31.01 27.15
CA ASN A 74 -0.33 -29.68 26.67
C ASN A 74 -1.62 -28.85 26.65
N SER A 75 -1.58 -27.60 27.12
CA SER A 75 -2.75 -26.71 27.17
C SER A 75 -3.32 -26.36 25.78
N LEU A 76 -2.54 -26.56 24.72
CA LEU A 76 -2.96 -26.36 23.32
C LEU A 76 -3.67 -27.58 22.73
N TYR A 77 -3.66 -28.72 23.42
CA TYR A 77 -4.36 -29.91 22.98
C TYR A 77 -5.88 -29.71 23.06
N SER A 78 -6.59 -30.24 22.06
CA SER A 78 -8.06 -30.33 22.05
C SER A 78 -8.48 -31.70 21.52
N LYS A 79 -9.69 -32.14 21.83
CA LYS A 79 -10.19 -33.42 21.31
C LYS A 79 -10.32 -33.40 19.78
N GLU A 80 -10.75 -32.28 19.22
CA GLU A 80 -10.85 -32.08 17.76
C GLU A 80 -9.49 -32.23 17.05
N MET A 81 -8.38 -31.94 17.74
CA MET A 81 -7.04 -32.15 17.19
C MET A 81 -6.79 -33.61 16.85
N ASP A 82 -7.30 -34.56 17.64
CA ASP A 82 -7.19 -35.98 17.32
C ASP A 82 -7.91 -36.27 16.00
N ASP A 83 -9.14 -35.77 15.82
CA ASP A 83 -9.95 -36.02 14.63
C ASP A 83 -9.26 -35.46 13.37
N TYR A 84 -8.73 -34.24 13.43
CA TYR A 84 -8.00 -33.63 12.31
C TYR A 84 -6.66 -34.30 12.03
N VAL A 85 -5.89 -34.65 13.06
CA VAL A 85 -4.61 -35.37 12.87
C VAL A 85 -4.88 -36.77 12.30
N GLN A 86 -5.97 -37.43 12.71
CA GLN A 86 -6.35 -38.73 12.18
C GLN A 86 -6.57 -38.69 10.66
N VAL A 87 -7.17 -37.63 10.10
CA VAL A 87 -7.33 -37.46 8.64
C VAL A 87 -5.97 -37.48 7.93
N TYR A 88 -4.97 -36.78 8.47
CA TYR A 88 -3.61 -36.82 7.93
C TYR A 88 -2.98 -38.20 8.05
N VAL A 89 -3.11 -38.85 9.20
CA VAL A 89 -2.57 -40.19 9.46
C VAL A 89 -3.19 -41.21 8.51
N ASP A 90 -4.50 -41.16 8.29
CA ASP A 90 -5.20 -42.08 7.39
C ASP A 90 -4.72 -41.91 5.94
N TYR A 91 -4.59 -40.66 5.47
CA TYR A 91 -4.04 -40.37 4.15
C TYR A 91 -2.58 -40.83 4.01
N ALA A 92 -1.76 -40.59 5.02
CA ALA A 92 -0.38 -41.05 5.06
C ALA A 92 -0.28 -42.59 5.00
N ILE A 93 -1.14 -43.30 5.74
CA ILE A 93 -1.24 -44.77 5.70
C ILE A 93 -1.66 -45.25 4.32
N GLU A 94 -2.59 -44.58 3.65
CA GLU A 94 -2.97 -44.88 2.27
C GLU A 94 -1.75 -44.82 1.35
N LYS A 95 -0.93 -43.76 1.44
CA LYS A 95 0.28 -43.61 0.62
C LYS A 95 1.37 -44.62 0.94
N ILE A 96 1.54 -44.95 2.22
CA ILE A 96 2.46 -46.00 2.66
C ILE A 96 2.04 -47.36 2.07
N ASN A 97 0.75 -47.70 2.12
CA ASN A 97 0.23 -48.94 1.55
C ASN A 97 0.36 -48.97 0.02
N GLU A 98 0.11 -47.85 -0.65
CA GLU A 98 0.30 -47.69 -2.10
C GLU A 98 1.77 -47.96 -2.48
N ALA A 99 2.72 -47.44 -1.70
CA ALA A 99 4.15 -47.70 -1.90
C ALA A 99 4.51 -49.17 -1.68
N TYR A 100 4.06 -49.80 -0.58
CA TYR A 100 4.30 -51.22 -0.36
C TYR A 100 3.67 -52.14 -1.41
N ALA A 101 2.57 -51.71 -2.03
CA ALA A 101 1.94 -52.42 -3.14
C ALA A 101 2.76 -52.34 -4.42
N ARG A 102 3.50 -51.24 -4.65
CA ARG A 102 4.47 -51.12 -5.75
C ARG A 102 5.72 -51.95 -5.47
N ALA A 103 6.40 -51.68 -4.36
CA ALA A 103 7.67 -52.30 -4.02
C ALA A 103 7.75 -52.66 -2.53
N LYS A 104 8.11 -53.92 -2.24
CA LYS A 104 8.20 -54.43 -0.86
C LYS A 104 9.33 -53.78 -0.05
N ASP A 105 10.36 -53.30 -0.73
CA ASP A 105 11.52 -52.61 -0.20
C ASP A 105 11.37 -51.07 -0.22
N SER A 106 10.13 -50.57 -0.35
CA SER A 106 9.84 -49.14 -0.21
C SER A 106 10.38 -48.59 1.12
N ILE A 107 10.97 -47.40 1.06
CA ILE A 107 11.55 -46.69 2.21
C ILE A 107 10.55 -45.65 2.70
N ILE A 108 10.23 -45.67 4.00
CA ILE A 108 9.30 -44.74 4.64
C ILE A 108 10.03 -44.04 5.79
N LEU A 109 10.09 -42.72 5.73
CA LEU A 109 10.76 -41.87 6.72
C LEU A 109 9.78 -40.86 7.31
N LEU A 110 9.82 -40.70 8.63
CA LEU A 110 9.04 -39.72 9.38
C LEU A 110 9.96 -38.62 9.91
N GLU A 111 9.49 -37.36 9.90
CA GLU A 111 10.24 -36.18 10.37
C GLU A 111 11.69 -36.15 9.84
N GLN A 112 11.85 -36.49 8.55
CA GLN A 112 13.17 -36.60 7.93
C GLN A 112 13.77 -35.20 7.75
N MET A 113 15.01 -35.01 8.18
CA MET A 113 15.77 -33.80 7.85
C MET A 113 16.14 -33.82 6.36
N LEU A 114 15.75 -32.77 5.64
CA LEU A 114 15.92 -32.61 4.20
C LEU A 114 16.89 -31.48 3.93
N ASP A 115 18.11 -31.83 3.51
CA ASP A 115 19.19 -30.89 3.23
C ASP A 115 19.17 -30.52 1.74
N PHE A 116 18.94 -29.24 1.46
CA PHE A 116 18.97 -28.65 0.11
C PHE A 116 20.03 -27.54 0.00
N SER A 117 21.09 -27.64 0.83
CA SER A 117 22.16 -26.65 0.94
C SER A 117 22.99 -26.47 -0.33
N ASN A 118 22.96 -27.45 -1.23
CA ASN A 118 23.53 -27.36 -2.58
C ASN A 118 22.87 -26.27 -3.46
N TYR A 119 21.63 -25.87 -3.16
CA TYR A 119 20.91 -24.81 -3.87
C TYR A 119 20.73 -23.54 -3.04
N VAL A 120 20.53 -23.69 -1.72
CA VAL A 120 20.27 -22.57 -0.80
C VAL A 120 21.26 -22.68 0.36
N PRO A 121 22.24 -21.78 0.53
CA PRO A 121 23.21 -21.87 1.62
C PRO A 121 22.55 -22.08 2.99
N ASP A 122 23.04 -23.04 3.76
CA ASP A 122 22.48 -23.49 5.06
C ASP A 122 20.99 -23.89 5.01
N GLY A 123 20.49 -24.22 3.82
CA GLY A 123 19.10 -24.55 3.56
C GLY A 123 18.76 -25.97 3.95
N PHE A 124 17.90 -26.11 4.96
CA PHE A 124 17.32 -27.39 5.34
C PHE A 124 15.85 -27.26 5.75
N GLY A 125 15.19 -28.39 5.83
CA GLY A 125 13.82 -28.53 6.32
C GLY A 125 13.59 -29.86 7.02
N THR A 126 12.37 -30.05 7.49
CA THR A 126 11.90 -31.33 8.02
C THR A 126 10.67 -31.72 7.24
N GLY A 127 10.73 -32.86 6.54
CA GLY A 127 9.59 -33.44 5.86
C GLY A 127 8.86 -34.39 6.80
N ASP A 128 7.56 -34.17 7.00
CA ASP A 128 6.77 -34.94 7.96
C ASP A 128 6.69 -36.43 7.57
N LEU A 129 6.50 -36.70 6.28
CA LEU A 129 6.52 -38.04 5.70
C LEU A 129 7.18 -38.02 4.32
N VAL A 130 8.21 -38.86 4.16
CA VAL A 130 8.91 -39.07 2.89
C VAL A 130 8.85 -40.55 2.55
N ILE A 131 8.40 -40.88 1.33
CA ILE A 131 8.28 -42.27 0.87
C ILE A 131 9.00 -42.41 -0.46
N ILE A 132 9.83 -43.44 -0.60
CA ILE A 132 10.53 -43.79 -1.83
C ILE A 132 10.11 -45.20 -2.23
N SER A 133 9.64 -45.34 -3.46
CA SER A 133 9.14 -46.60 -3.98
C SER A 133 9.35 -46.64 -5.50
N GLU A 134 10.31 -47.46 -5.94
CA GLU A 134 10.77 -47.54 -7.33
C GLU A 134 11.18 -46.17 -7.90
N ASP A 135 10.48 -45.68 -8.92
CA ASP A 135 10.71 -44.42 -9.62
C ASP A 135 9.96 -43.22 -9.02
N VAL A 136 9.26 -43.41 -7.89
CA VAL A 136 8.40 -42.39 -7.28
C VAL A 136 8.89 -41.99 -5.89
N LEU A 137 9.05 -40.68 -5.71
CA LEU A 137 9.31 -40.03 -4.42
C LEU A 137 8.07 -39.25 -3.97
N ASP A 138 7.48 -39.62 -2.85
CA ASP A 138 6.39 -38.89 -2.20
C ASP A 138 6.92 -38.05 -1.04
N VAL A 139 6.50 -36.79 -0.98
CA VAL A 139 6.72 -35.90 0.17
C VAL A 139 5.37 -35.38 0.63
N VAL A 140 4.96 -35.73 1.85
CA VAL A 140 3.68 -35.30 2.43
C VAL A 140 3.96 -34.38 3.62
N ASP A 141 3.36 -33.20 3.62
CA ASP A 141 3.47 -32.18 4.66
C ASP A 141 2.08 -31.89 5.25
N LEU A 142 1.98 -31.95 6.57
CA LEU A 142 0.83 -31.57 7.36
C LEU A 142 0.81 -30.05 7.54
N LYS A 143 -0.33 -29.43 7.27
CA LYS A 143 -0.63 -28.03 7.60
C LYS A 143 -1.80 -27.99 8.56
N TYR A 144 -1.53 -27.69 9.82
CA TYR A 144 -2.60 -27.61 10.83
C TYR A 144 -3.29 -26.22 10.93
N GLY A 145 -2.82 -25.21 10.19
CA GLY A 145 -3.41 -23.87 10.23
C GLY A 145 -4.83 -23.81 9.64
N MET A 146 -5.70 -22.94 10.17
CA MET A 146 -7.05 -22.69 9.62
C MET A 146 -7.17 -21.41 8.78
N GLY A 147 -6.20 -20.49 8.86
CA GLY A 147 -6.41 -19.13 8.34
C GLY A 147 -6.28 -19.00 6.83
N VAL A 148 -5.41 -19.79 6.20
CA VAL A 148 -5.07 -19.65 4.78
C VAL A 148 -4.96 -21.05 4.18
N ALA A 149 -5.69 -21.30 3.08
CA ALA A 149 -5.57 -22.53 2.32
C ALA A 149 -4.18 -22.61 1.67
N VAL A 150 -3.52 -23.76 1.77
CA VAL A 150 -2.19 -23.99 1.21
C VAL A 150 -2.28 -25.07 0.13
N SER A 151 -2.04 -24.68 -1.13
CA SER A 151 -1.98 -25.63 -2.25
C SER A 151 -0.57 -26.18 -2.43
N ALA A 152 -0.46 -27.45 -2.84
CA ALA A 152 0.80 -28.07 -3.25
C ALA A 152 1.24 -27.65 -4.66
N LYS A 153 0.31 -27.15 -5.49
CA LYS A 153 0.62 -26.76 -6.88
C LYS A 153 1.67 -25.65 -6.90
N GLU A 154 2.81 -25.95 -7.53
CA GLU A 154 3.94 -25.01 -7.64
C GLU A 154 4.41 -24.44 -6.28
N ASN A 155 4.22 -25.20 -5.21
CA ASN A 155 4.56 -24.75 -3.86
C ASN A 155 6.06 -24.80 -3.61
N SER A 156 6.69 -23.64 -3.38
CA SER A 156 8.13 -23.53 -3.20
C SER A 156 8.66 -24.27 -1.95
N GLN A 157 7.88 -24.36 -0.87
CA GLN A 157 8.29 -25.14 0.31
C GLN A 157 8.38 -26.62 -0.05
N MET A 158 7.35 -27.15 -0.72
CA MET A 158 7.33 -28.55 -1.11
C MET A 158 8.43 -28.87 -2.12
N LYS A 159 8.70 -27.97 -3.07
CA LYS A 159 9.81 -28.13 -4.03
C LYS A 159 11.17 -28.18 -3.32
N LEU A 160 11.39 -27.38 -2.28
CA LEU A 160 12.61 -27.45 -1.45
C LEU A 160 12.73 -28.78 -0.70
N TYR A 161 11.63 -29.26 -0.13
CA TYR A 161 11.60 -30.58 0.51
C TYR A 161 11.87 -31.70 -0.50
N ALA A 162 11.28 -31.63 -1.69
CA ALA A 162 11.54 -32.54 -2.79
C ALA A 162 13.03 -32.55 -3.18
N LEU A 163 13.68 -31.39 -3.29
CA LEU A 163 15.13 -31.31 -3.56
C LEU A 163 15.96 -31.95 -2.45
N GLY A 164 15.63 -31.66 -1.19
CA GLY A 164 16.36 -32.25 -0.06
C GLY A 164 16.15 -33.76 0.06
N ALA A 165 14.96 -34.26 -0.28
CA ALA A 165 14.70 -35.70 -0.35
C ALA A 165 15.42 -36.35 -1.54
N LEU A 166 15.45 -35.70 -2.69
CA LEU A 166 16.19 -36.18 -3.86
C LEU A 166 17.68 -36.32 -3.56
N ASN A 167 18.29 -35.33 -2.90
CA ASN A 167 19.70 -35.38 -2.49
C ASN A 167 20.05 -36.61 -1.64
N LEU A 168 19.10 -37.18 -0.89
CA LEU A 168 19.31 -38.38 -0.07
C LEU A 168 19.28 -39.67 -0.89
N PHE A 169 18.55 -39.71 -2.01
CA PHE A 169 18.18 -40.96 -2.69
C PHE A 169 18.52 -41.04 -4.17
N ASP A 170 18.90 -39.93 -4.82
CA ASP A 170 19.18 -39.87 -6.27
C ASP A 170 20.29 -40.84 -6.72
N SER A 171 21.26 -41.10 -5.83
CA SER A 171 22.32 -42.09 -6.10
C SER A 171 21.90 -43.55 -5.89
N LEU A 172 20.77 -43.80 -5.24
CA LEU A 172 20.29 -45.12 -4.84
C LEU A 172 19.09 -45.59 -5.69
N PHE A 173 18.26 -44.65 -6.16
CA PHE A 173 17.03 -44.92 -6.90
C PHE A 173 17.00 -44.10 -8.17
N ASP A 174 16.56 -44.71 -9.27
CA ASP A 174 16.30 -44.01 -10.53
C ASP A 174 14.92 -43.32 -10.49
N ILE A 175 14.79 -42.33 -9.60
CA ILE A 175 13.55 -41.59 -9.40
C ILE A 175 13.22 -40.87 -10.72
N LYS A 176 11.95 -40.85 -11.13
CA LYS A 176 11.46 -40.15 -12.32
C LYS A 176 10.47 -39.06 -11.99
N ARG A 177 9.66 -39.29 -10.95
CA ARG A 177 8.54 -38.41 -10.58
C ARG A 177 8.53 -38.16 -9.09
N ILE A 178 8.20 -36.92 -8.73
CA ILE A 178 8.07 -36.50 -7.35
C ILE A 178 6.64 -36.02 -7.12
N ARG A 179 5.98 -36.59 -6.12
CA ARG A 179 4.63 -36.24 -5.70
C ARG A 179 4.69 -35.50 -4.38
N MET A 180 4.33 -34.23 -4.40
CA MET A 180 4.30 -33.37 -3.24
C MET A 180 2.85 -33.19 -2.79
N THR A 181 2.55 -33.55 -1.55
CA THR A 181 1.22 -33.40 -1.00
C THR A 181 1.23 -32.48 0.21
N ILE A 182 0.29 -31.55 0.24
CA ILE A 182 -0.07 -30.78 1.42
C ILE A 182 -1.40 -31.29 1.94
N CYS A 183 -1.41 -31.76 3.18
CA CYS A 183 -2.62 -32.17 3.88
C CYS A 183 -2.98 -31.08 4.89
N GLN A 184 -4.13 -30.44 4.71
CA GLN A 184 -4.65 -29.40 5.60
C GLN A 184 -6.04 -29.80 6.15
N PRO A 185 -6.10 -30.73 7.13
CA PRO A 185 -7.36 -31.37 7.55
C PRO A 185 -8.45 -30.41 8.03
N ARG A 186 -8.06 -29.31 8.69
CA ARG A 186 -9.02 -28.35 9.25
C ARG A 186 -9.77 -27.53 8.21
N LEU A 187 -9.29 -27.55 6.95
CA LEU A 187 -9.97 -26.95 5.80
C LEU A 187 -10.50 -28.02 4.85
N ASP A 188 -10.54 -29.29 5.26
CA ASP A 188 -10.92 -30.43 4.42
C ASP A 188 -10.20 -30.41 3.06
N SER A 189 -8.90 -30.10 3.09
CA SER A 189 -8.12 -29.86 1.87
C SER A 189 -6.90 -30.77 1.84
N ILE A 190 -6.82 -31.59 0.80
CA ILE A 190 -5.63 -32.36 0.44
C ILE A 190 -5.28 -31.97 -0.99
N SER A 191 -4.09 -31.44 -1.18
CA SER A 191 -3.60 -30.98 -2.48
C SER A 191 -2.33 -31.72 -2.83
N THR A 192 -2.32 -32.38 -3.98
CA THR A 192 -1.13 -33.06 -4.52
C THR A 192 -0.67 -32.38 -5.80
N TYR A 193 0.64 -32.25 -5.96
CA TYR A 193 1.29 -31.78 -7.17
C TYR A 193 2.40 -32.75 -7.56
N GLU A 194 2.35 -33.22 -8.80
CA GLU A 194 3.37 -34.10 -9.37
C GLU A 194 4.25 -33.29 -10.32
N ILE A 195 5.56 -33.51 -10.24
CA ILE A 195 6.57 -32.88 -11.10
C ILE A 195 7.61 -33.91 -11.54
N ALA A 196 8.12 -33.78 -12.76
CA ALA A 196 9.29 -34.54 -13.22
C ALA A 196 10.56 -33.99 -12.56
N ILE A 197 11.57 -34.84 -12.39
CA ILE A 197 12.85 -34.41 -11.78
C ILE A 197 13.50 -33.29 -12.58
N ASP A 198 13.53 -33.41 -13.91
CA ASP A 198 14.18 -32.43 -14.78
C ASP A 198 13.58 -31.03 -14.60
N ASP A 199 12.25 -30.94 -14.45
CA ASP A 199 11.55 -29.68 -14.20
C ASP A 199 11.87 -29.11 -12.81
N LEU A 200 11.99 -29.97 -11.79
CA LEU A 200 12.36 -29.56 -10.44
C LEU A 200 13.81 -29.04 -10.40
N ILE A 201 14.75 -29.77 -11.02
CA ILE A 201 16.16 -29.37 -11.12
C ILE A 201 16.29 -28.09 -11.95
N SER A 202 15.57 -27.98 -13.06
CA SER A 202 15.55 -26.74 -13.86
C SER A 202 15.10 -25.56 -13.01
N TRP A 203 14.02 -25.68 -12.25
CA TRP A 203 13.58 -24.63 -11.33
C TRP A 203 14.65 -24.32 -10.27
N ALA A 204 15.30 -25.36 -9.73
CA ALA A 204 16.35 -25.22 -8.72
C ALA A 204 17.54 -24.39 -9.23
N GLU A 205 18.00 -24.66 -10.45
CA GLU A 205 19.15 -23.98 -11.05
C GLU A 205 18.80 -22.62 -11.65
N THR A 206 17.65 -22.47 -12.32
CA THR A 206 17.34 -21.23 -13.07
C THR A 206 16.65 -20.16 -12.23
N GLU A 207 15.94 -20.54 -11.17
CA GLU A 207 15.18 -19.58 -10.37
C GLU A 207 15.60 -19.59 -8.89
N LEU A 208 15.56 -20.76 -8.25
CA LEU A 208 15.79 -20.88 -6.81
C LEU A 208 17.18 -20.39 -6.41
N LYS A 209 18.22 -20.96 -6.99
CA LYS A 209 19.62 -20.70 -6.60
C LYS A 209 20.04 -19.24 -6.84
N PRO A 210 19.74 -18.59 -7.99
CA PRO A 210 19.99 -17.17 -8.16
C PRO A 210 19.26 -16.29 -7.13
N LYS A 211 17.98 -16.57 -6.86
CA LYS A 211 17.20 -15.79 -5.87
C LYS A 211 17.64 -16.04 -4.43
N ALA A 212 18.03 -17.27 -4.10
CA ALA A 212 18.60 -17.60 -2.81
C ALA A 212 19.89 -16.80 -2.56
N GLN A 213 20.75 -16.68 -3.56
CA GLN A 213 21.97 -15.86 -3.47
C GLN A 213 21.65 -14.39 -3.18
N LEU A 214 20.71 -13.81 -3.94
CA LEU A 214 20.25 -12.43 -3.70
C LEU A 214 19.66 -12.27 -2.29
N ALA A 215 18.82 -13.20 -1.86
CA ALA A 215 18.18 -13.16 -0.55
C ALA A 215 19.21 -13.31 0.60
N THR A 216 20.23 -14.16 0.44
CA THR A 216 21.35 -14.28 1.38
C THR A 216 22.12 -12.97 1.48
N ASN A 217 22.34 -12.26 0.38
CA ASN A 217 23.05 -10.99 0.36
C ASN A 217 22.18 -9.78 0.78
N GLY A 218 20.86 -9.95 0.87
CA GLY A 218 19.93 -8.85 1.08
C GLY A 218 19.74 -7.95 -0.16
N GLU A 219 19.99 -8.50 -1.34
CA GLU A 219 19.95 -7.83 -2.63
C GLU A 219 18.61 -8.06 -3.36
N GLY A 220 18.36 -7.27 -4.40
CA GLY A 220 17.13 -7.29 -5.20
C GLY A 220 16.11 -6.24 -4.76
N ASP A 221 14.90 -6.34 -5.30
CA ASP A 221 13.85 -5.35 -5.10
C ASP A 221 12.90 -5.72 -3.96
N TYR A 222 12.45 -4.70 -3.22
CA TYR A 222 11.31 -4.87 -2.32
C TYR A 222 10.02 -4.94 -3.14
N LEU A 223 9.41 -6.13 -3.19
CA LEU A 223 8.22 -6.40 -3.99
C LEU A 223 7.02 -6.70 -3.08
N PRO A 224 6.16 -5.72 -2.76
CA PRO A 224 5.03 -5.97 -1.88
C PRO A 224 3.96 -6.84 -2.56
N GLY A 225 3.47 -7.87 -1.86
CA GLY A 225 2.43 -8.77 -2.34
C GLY A 225 1.75 -9.54 -1.21
N GLU A 226 1.05 -10.63 -1.53
CA GLU A 226 0.36 -11.47 -0.52
C GLU A 226 1.31 -11.99 0.57
N HIS A 227 2.54 -12.32 0.19
CA HIS A 227 3.57 -12.82 1.11
C HIS A 227 3.94 -11.80 2.21
N CYS A 228 3.64 -10.50 2.03
CA CYS A 228 3.82 -9.50 3.09
C CYS A 228 2.97 -9.79 4.33
N GLY A 229 1.89 -10.57 4.21
CA GLY A 229 1.10 -11.02 5.36
C GLY A 229 1.93 -11.79 6.39
N PHE A 230 2.99 -12.47 5.96
CA PHE A 230 3.86 -13.29 6.80
C PHE A 230 5.22 -12.62 7.08
N CYS A 231 5.44 -11.39 6.58
CA CYS A 231 6.69 -10.69 6.76
C CYS A 231 6.79 -10.03 8.13
N ARG A 232 7.92 -10.14 8.84
CA ARG A 232 8.09 -9.47 10.15
C ARG A 232 8.11 -7.95 10.03
N ALA A 233 8.67 -7.43 8.93
CA ALA A 233 8.70 -5.99 8.63
C ALA A 233 7.35 -5.41 8.16
N ARG A 234 6.28 -6.24 8.06
CA ARG A 234 5.01 -5.87 7.39
C ARG A 234 4.33 -4.61 7.91
N LYS A 235 4.59 -4.20 9.17
CA LYS A 235 3.98 -3.02 9.82
C LYS A 235 4.72 -1.71 9.47
N THR A 236 6.01 -1.78 9.16
CA THR A 236 6.90 -0.62 8.99
C THR A 236 7.61 -0.60 7.63
N CYS A 237 7.35 -1.57 6.76
CA CYS A 237 7.94 -1.67 5.43
C CYS A 237 7.53 -0.50 4.52
N ARG A 238 8.52 0.28 4.07
CA ARG A 238 8.35 1.43 3.15
C ARG A 238 7.70 1.02 1.83
N ALA A 239 8.23 0.00 1.15
CA ALA A 239 7.70 -0.44 -0.13
C ALA A 239 6.22 -0.84 -0.05
N ARG A 240 5.81 -1.50 1.05
CA ARG A 240 4.41 -1.85 1.29
C ARG A 240 3.55 -0.60 1.52
N ALA A 241 4.04 0.38 2.26
CA ALA A 241 3.34 1.65 2.47
C ALA A 241 3.17 2.41 1.14
N ASP A 242 4.22 2.49 0.33
CA ASP A 242 4.20 3.20 -0.96
C ASP A 242 3.23 2.53 -1.95
N GLN A 243 3.21 1.20 -2.03
CA GLN A 243 2.23 0.47 -2.85
C GLN A 243 0.79 0.77 -2.41
N ARG A 244 0.50 0.78 -1.10
CA ARG A 244 -0.85 1.06 -0.58
C ARG A 244 -1.26 2.52 -0.79
N LEU A 245 -0.35 3.47 -0.58
CA LEU A 245 -0.59 4.89 -0.88
C LEU A 245 -0.78 5.16 -2.37
N ALA A 246 -0.09 4.42 -3.25
CA ALA A 246 -0.34 4.49 -4.68
C ALA A 246 -1.75 4.00 -5.04
N MET A 247 -2.24 2.93 -4.40
CA MET A 247 -3.61 2.44 -4.56
C MET A 247 -4.65 3.46 -4.07
N THR A 248 -4.39 4.14 -2.95
CA THR A 248 -5.33 5.15 -2.44
C THR A 248 -5.48 6.36 -3.37
N LYS A 249 -4.47 6.71 -4.18
CA LYS A 249 -4.61 7.77 -5.21
C LYS A 249 -5.68 7.44 -6.27
N TYR A 250 -6.02 6.18 -6.47
CA TYR A 250 -7.07 5.76 -7.40
C TYR A 250 -8.46 5.73 -6.75
N ASP A 251 -8.55 5.43 -5.44
CA ASP A 251 -9.81 5.43 -4.68
C ASP A 251 -10.22 6.82 -4.17
N PHE A 252 -9.27 7.74 -3.99
CA PHE A 252 -9.53 9.14 -3.69
C PHE A 252 -9.58 9.98 -4.98
N LYS A 253 -10.43 9.61 -5.94
CA LYS A 253 -10.88 10.60 -6.92
C LYS A 253 -11.68 11.65 -6.16
N LEU A 254 -11.03 12.78 -5.85
CA LEU A 254 -11.72 13.97 -5.36
C LEU A 254 -12.87 14.27 -6.34
N PRO A 255 -14.05 14.64 -5.84
CA PRO A 255 -15.14 15.06 -6.70
C PRO A 255 -14.67 16.15 -7.68
N PRO A 256 -15.25 16.26 -8.88
CA PRO A 256 -14.84 17.26 -9.86
C PRO A 256 -15.12 18.71 -9.39
N LEU A 257 -15.80 18.89 -8.26
CA LEU A 257 -16.17 20.17 -7.66
C LEU A 257 -15.65 20.21 -6.22
N LEU A 258 -15.22 21.39 -5.78
CA LEU A 258 -14.88 21.64 -4.38
C LEU A 258 -16.13 21.63 -3.51
N SER A 259 -16.03 21.10 -2.29
CA SER A 259 -17.06 21.24 -1.26
C SER A 259 -17.10 22.66 -0.69
N ASP A 260 -18.19 23.01 -0.02
CA ASP A 260 -18.34 24.32 0.63
C ASP A 260 -17.25 24.55 1.69
N GLU A 261 -16.83 23.50 2.40
CA GLU A 261 -15.73 23.53 3.35
C GLU A 261 -14.39 23.81 2.66
N GLU A 262 -14.12 23.16 1.53
CA GLU A 262 -12.90 23.39 0.75
C GLU A 262 -12.86 24.83 0.20
N ILE A 263 -14.00 25.37 -0.24
CA ILE A 263 -14.12 26.77 -0.66
C ILE A 263 -13.85 27.72 0.51
N ALA A 264 -14.39 27.43 1.70
CA ALA A 264 -14.17 28.25 2.89
C ALA A 264 -12.69 28.25 3.33
N GLU A 265 -12.01 27.11 3.25
CA GLU A 265 -10.57 27.01 3.51
C GLU A 265 -9.76 27.86 2.54
N VAL A 266 -10.06 27.80 1.23
CA VAL A 266 -9.42 28.65 0.22
C VAL A 266 -9.65 30.13 0.52
N LEU A 267 -10.88 30.53 0.83
CA LEU A 267 -11.22 31.92 1.16
C LEU A 267 -10.45 32.42 2.39
N SER A 268 -10.20 31.55 3.37
CA SER A 268 -9.48 31.92 4.60
C SER A 268 -8.01 32.30 4.37
N VAL A 269 -7.38 31.75 3.32
CA VAL A 269 -5.97 31.98 3.00
C VAL A 269 -5.76 32.90 1.78
N ALA A 270 -6.81 33.12 0.99
CA ALA A 270 -6.73 33.82 -0.29
C ALA A 270 -6.12 35.23 -0.20
N GLU A 271 -6.53 36.01 0.79
CA GLU A 271 -6.02 37.38 0.98
C GLU A 271 -4.52 37.39 1.31
N GLY A 272 -4.08 36.49 2.20
CA GLY A 272 -2.67 36.35 2.57
C GLY A 272 -1.79 35.90 1.40
N ILE A 273 -2.27 34.93 0.62
CA ILE A 273 -1.57 34.49 -0.60
C ILE A 273 -1.48 35.62 -1.62
N SER A 274 -2.58 36.34 -1.86
CA SER A 274 -2.61 37.47 -2.81
C SER A 274 -1.64 38.58 -2.40
N SER A 275 -1.62 38.94 -1.12
CA SER A 275 -0.67 39.91 -0.58
C SER A 275 0.77 39.46 -0.81
N TRP A 276 1.11 38.22 -0.45
CA TRP A 276 2.46 37.69 -0.63
C TRP A 276 2.87 37.60 -2.10
N VAL A 277 1.96 37.19 -2.99
CA VAL A 277 2.23 37.17 -4.44
C VAL A 277 2.55 38.58 -4.94
N ASN A 278 1.79 39.61 -4.50
CA ASN A 278 2.07 40.99 -4.85
C ASN A 278 3.43 41.47 -4.31
N ASP A 279 3.80 41.08 -3.09
CA ASP A 279 5.10 41.39 -2.51
C ASP A 279 6.25 40.77 -3.31
N VAL A 280 6.08 39.51 -3.76
CA VAL A 280 7.05 38.82 -4.63
C VAL A 280 7.18 39.53 -5.98
N TYR A 281 6.07 39.93 -6.60
CA TYR A 281 6.10 40.72 -7.84
C TYR A 281 6.81 42.05 -7.65
N ALA A 282 6.53 42.77 -6.56
CA ALA A 282 7.17 44.04 -6.25
C ALA A 282 8.69 43.86 -6.03
N TYR A 283 9.09 42.85 -5.28
CA TYR A 283 10.49 42.50 -5.07
C TYR A 283 11.22 42.16 -6.37
N ALA A 284 10.67 41.27 -7.19
CA ALA A 284 11.26 40.86 -8.45
C ALA A 284 11.37 42.03 -9.45
N THR A 285 10.36 42.91 -9.47
CA THR A 285 10.35 44.12 -10.29
C THR A 285 11.43 45.11 -9.84
N ASN A 286 11.53 45.38 -8.53
CA ASN A 286 12.55 46.27 -7.98
C ASN A 286 13.97 45.80 -8.29
N LEU A 287 14.26 44.50 -8.16
CA LEU A 287 15.57 43.95 -8.56
C LEU A 287 15.83 44.07 -10.06
N SER A 288 14.80 43.92 -10.89
CA SER A 288 14.94 44.08 -12.34
C SER A 288 15.25 45.53 -12.72
N ILE A 289 14.63 46.50 -12.05
CA ILE A 289 14.82 47.94 -12.29
C ILE A 289 16.17 48.43 -11.76
N ASN A 290 16.49 48.11 -10.49
CA ASN A 290 17.62 48.73 -9.79
C ASN A 290 18.93 47.98 -9.98
N GLU A 291 18.87 46.66 -10.18
CA GLU A 291 20.06 45.80 -10.25
C GLU A 291 20.20 45.08 -11.61
N GLY A 292 19.26 45.29 -12.54
CA GLY A 292 19.31 44.69 -13.88
C GLY A 292 19.08 43.17 -13.91
N LYS A 293 18.55 42.59 -12.82
CA LYS A 293 18.28 41.15 -12.71
C LYS A 293 17.23 40.70 -13.74
N ARG A 294 17.43 39.53 -14.36
CA ARG A 294 16.47 38.91 -15.28
C ARG A 294 15.88 37.63 -14.68
N TRP A 295 14.58 37.45 -14.86
CA TRP A 295 13.83 36.29 -14.37
C TRP A 295 13.33 35.46 -15.55
N SER A 296 13.56 34.15 -15.53
CA SER A 296 13.15 33.26 -16.63
C SER A 296 11.64 33.28 -16.84
N GLY A 297 11.19 33.49 -18.08
CA GLY A 297 9.77 33.59 -18.42
C GLY A 297 9.13 34.98 -18.24
N PHE A 298 9.86 35.97 -17.72
CA PHE A 298 9.36 37.33 -17.50
C PHE A 298 10.20 38.37 -18.24
N LYS A 299 9.56 39.49 -18.61
CA LYS A 299 10.22 40.66 -19.20
C LYS A 299 9.73 41.94 -18.53
N LEU A 300 10.62 42.92 -18.40
CA LEU A 300 10.26 44.27 -17.96
C LEU A 300 9.72 45.06 -19.15
N VAL A 301 8.57 45.72 -18.97
CA VAL A 301 7.93 46.57 -19.98
C VAL A 301 7.43 47.84 -19.32
N GLU A 302 7.20 48.88 -20.11
CA GLU A 302 6.55 50.10 -19.61
C GLU A 302 5.11 49.79 -19.17
N GLY A 303 4.70 50.39 -18.06
CA GLY A 303 3.31 50.34 -17.60
C GLY A 303 2.37 51.01 -18.60
N ARG A 304 1.07 50.74 -18.50
CA ARG A 304 0.06 51.40 -19.34
C ARG A 304 0.05 52.91 -19.04
N SER A 305 0.38 53.74 -20.03
CA SER A 305 0.28 55.19 -19.94
C SER A 305 -1.07 55.70 -20.48
N ASN A 306 -1.67 56.68 -19.82
CA ASN A 306 -2.81 57.42 -20.38
C ASN A 306 -2.30 58.66 -21.13
N ARG A 307 -2.87 58.93 -22.30
CA ARG A 307 -2.58 60.16 -23.06
C ARG A 307 -3.08 61.38 -22.27
N LYS A 308 -2.28 62.44 -22.27
CA LYS A 308 -2.62 63.76 -21.70
C LYS A 308 -2.30 64.83 -22.73
N TYR A 309 -3.05 65.92 -22.72
CA TYR A 309 -2.73 67.08 -23.55
C TYR A 309 -1.44 67.74 -23.07
N ILE A 310 -0.60 68.18 -24.01
CA ILE A 310 0.71 68.80 -23.73
C ILE A 310 0.53 70.24 -23.22
N SER A 311 -0.41 70.99 -23.80
CA SER A 311 -0.89 72.29 -23.31
C SER A 311 -2.36 72.40 -23.60
N GLU A 312 -3.15 72.67 -22.56
CA GLU A 312 -4.57 72.88 -22.70
C GLU A 312 -4.87 74.15 -23.52
N GLU A 313 -4.08 75.23 -23.36
CA GLU A 313 -4.28 76.47 -24.13
C GLU A 313 -4.06 76.27 -25.63
N ALA A 314 -3.03 75.52 -26.01
CA ALA A 314 -2.76 75.21 -27.42
C ALA A 314 -3.89 74.37 -28.02
N VAL A 315 -4.40 73.40 -27.26
CA VAL A 315 -5.55 72.58 -27.68
C VAL A 315 -6.80 73.44 -27.85
N ILE A 316 -7.10 74.31 -26.88
CA ILE A 316 -8.23 75.24 -26.93
C ILE A 316 -8.15 76.12 -28.18
N LYS A 317 -6.97 76.71 -28.44
CA LYS A 317 -6.77 77.58 -29.61
C LYS A 317 -6.96 76.80 -30.92
N VAL A 318 -6.33 75.63 -31.07
CA VAL A 318 -6.43 74.82 -32.28
C VAL A 318 -7.88 74.37 -32.52
N CYS A 319 -8.60 73.94 -31.49
CA CYS A 319 -9.99 73.55 -31.63
C CYS A 319 -10.88 74.72 -32.04
N ASN A 320 -10.73 75.89 -31.39
CA ASN A 320 -11.48 77.09 -31.72
C ASN A 320 -11.19 77.58 -33.15
N ASP A 321 -9.93 77.59 -33.57
CA ASP A 321 -9.50 77.98 -34.94
C ASP A 321 -10.12 77.04 -36.01
N ASN A 322 -10.48 75.80 -35.64
CA ASN A 322 -11.15 74.83 -36.50
C ASN A 322 -12.68 74.78 -36.29
N GLY A 323 -13.26 75.76 -35.59
CA GLY A 323 -14.71 75.86 -35.36
C GLY A 323 -15.27 74.85 -34.35
N ILE A 324 -14.41 74.16 -33.59
CA ILE A 324 -14.80 73.22 -32.54
C ILE A 324 -14.81 73.98 -31.20
N THR A 325 -15.98 74.41 -30.77
CA THR A 325 -16.15 75.29 -29.60
C THR A 325 -16.63 74.56 -28.34
N GLU A 326 -17.20 73.36 -28.47
CA GLU A 326 -17.62 72.51 -27.35
C GLU A 326 -16.49 71.59 -26.87
N ILE A 327 -15.40 72.19 -26.41
CA ILE A 327 -14.19 71.47 -25.96
C ILE A 327 -14.08 71.27 -24.45
N TYR A 328 -15.09 71.75 -23.71
CA TYR A 328 -15.16 71.67 -22.26
C TYR A 328 -16.31 70.78 -21.83
N THR A 329 -16.05 69.89 -20.89
CA THR A 329 -17.10 69.09 -20.26
C THR A 329 -17.78 69.91 -19.16
N LYS A 330 -19.07 70.22 -19.29
CA LYS A 330 -19.88 70.75 -18.18
C LYS A 330 -20.42 69.58 -17.36
N SER A 331 -19.85 69.33 -16.19
CA SER A 331 -20.35 68.32 -15.26
C SER A 331 -21.09 68.96 -14.09
N LEU A 332 -22.15 68.30 -13.62
CA LEU A 332 -22.80 68.65 -12.35
C LEU A 332 -21.78 68.59 -11.21
N LEU A 333 -21.86 69.51 -10.25
CA LEU A 333 -21.01 69.44 -9.06
C LEU A 333 -21.30 68.15 -8.28
N GLY A 334 -20.24 67.47 -7.84
CA GLY A 334 -20.39 66.36 -6.90
C GLY A 334 -21.04 66.82 -5.59
N ILE A 335 -21.71 65.91 -4.88
CA ILE A 335 -22.52 66.20 -3.68
C ILE A 335 -21.82 67.16 -2.71
N THR A 336 -20.57 66.88 -2.33
CA THR A 336 -19.82 67.72 -1.38
C THR A 336 -19.55 69.14 -1.89
N ALA A 337 -19.33 69.31 -3.21
CA ALA A 337 -19.13 70.63 -3.80
C ALA A 337 -20.46 71.39 -3.92
N MET A 338 -21.56 70.69 -4.20
CA MET A 338 -22.91 71.26 -4.25
C MET A 338 -23.41 71.66 -2.85
N GLU A 339 -23.12 70.86 -1.82
CA GLU A 339 -23.38 71.18 -0.40
C GLU A 339 -22.63 72.43 0.05
N LYS A 340 -21.37 72.61 -0.38
CA LYS A 340 -20.59 73.82 -0.08
C LYS A 340 -21.15 75.07 -0.77
N LEU A 341 -21.71 74.92 -1.97
CA LEU A 341 -22.25 76.04 -2.75
C LEU A 341 -23.59 76.52 -2.19
N LEU A 342 -24.51 75.59 -1.87
CA LEU A 342 -25.86 75.92 -1.42
C LEU A 342 -25.96 76.06 0.11
N GLY A 343 -25.01 75.48 0.86
CA GLY A 343 -25.12 75.26 2.30
C GLY A 343 -25.95 74.00 2.60
N LYS A 344 -25.57 73.22 3.62
CA LYS A 344 -26.16 71.89 3.90
C LYS A 344 -27.69 71.92 4.06
N ASP A 345 -28.23 72.92 4.74
CA ASP A 345 -29.68 73.01 4.99
C ASP A 345 -30.46 73.29 3.71
N SER A 346 -29.95 74.19 2.86
CA SER A 346 -30.57 74.48 1.55
C SER A 346 -30.32 73.35 0.55
N PHE A 347 -29.17 72.69 0.57
CA PHE A 347 -28.90 71.50 -0.24
C PHE A 347 -29.92 70.39 0.07
N ASN A 348 -30.14 70.08 1.34
CA ASN A 348 -31.13 69.09 1.74
C ASN A 348 -32.56 69.51 1.40
N SER A 349 -32.91 70.80 1.57
CA SER A 349 -34.25 71.28 1.24
C SER A 349 -34.56 71.35 -0.26
N ILE A 350 -33.56 71.61 -1.11
CA ILE A 350 -33.75 71.86 -2.54
C ILE A 350 -33.47 70.59 -3.36
N LEU A 351 -32.45 69.83 -2.98
CA LEU A 351 -31.94 68.69 -3.74
C LEU A 351 -32.02 67.37 -2.98
N GLY A 352 -32.43 67.35 -1.71
CA GLY A 352 -32.48 66.13 -0.88
C GLY A 352 -33.32 65.02 -1.52
N ASP A 353 -34.47 65.36 -2.11
CA ASP A 353 -35.34 64.41 -2.81
C ASP A 353 -34.75 63.89 -4.13
N LEU A 354 -33.65 64.49 -4.60
CA LEU A 354 -32.91 64.10 -5.80
C LEU A 354 -31.58 63.40 -5.48
N VAL A 355 -31.28 63.15 -4.21
CA VAL A 355 -30.05 62.46 -3.77
C VAL A 355 -30.41 61.07 -3.26
N GLU A 356 -30.06 60.06 -4.04
CA GLU A 356 -30.14 58.66 -3.61
C GLU A 356 -28.80 58.20 -3.02
N LYS A 357 -28.83 57.55 -1.86
CA LYS A 357 -27.70 56.78 -1.35
C LYS A 357 -27.93 55.30 -1.66
N PRO A 358 -27.41 54.78 -2.77
CA PRO A 358 -27.63 53.37 -3.11
C PRO A 358 -27.02 52.48 -2.04
N LYS A 359 -27.71 51.37 -1.74
CA LYS A 359 -27.14 50.34 -0.85
C LYS A 359 -25.89 49.77 -1.52
N GLY A 360 -24.77 49.73 -0.79
CA GLY A 360 -23.55 49.10 -1.28
C GLY A 360 -23.80 47.62 -1.61
N LYS A 361 -23.19 47.12 -2.68
CA LYS A 361 -23.32 45.71 -3.08
C LYS A 361 -22.86 44.79 -1.94
N PRO A 362 -23.61 43.72 -1.60
CA PRO A 362 -23.16 42.73 -0.63
C PRO A 362 -21.78 42.18 -0.99
N THR A 363 -20.90 42.06 -0.01
CA THR A 363 -19.53 41.55 -0.18
C THR A 363 -19.28 40.50 0.88
N LEU A 364 -18.79 39.33 0.47
CA LEU A 364 -18.38 38.27 1.39
C LEU A 364 -17.08 38.68 2.08
N VAL A 365 -17.05 38.57 3.40
CA VAL A 365 -15.93 38.96 4.25
C VAL A 365 -15.75 37.94 5.39
N PRO A 366 -14.54 37.76 5.94
CA PRO A 366 -14.33 36.88 7.10
C PRO A 366 -15.10 37.34 8.34
N PHE A 367 -15.38 36.42 9.28
CA PHE A 367 -16.06 36.74 10.55
C PHE A 367 -15.32 37.75 11.44
N SER A 368 -14.03 37.99 11.20
CA SER A 368 -13.25 39.02 11.89
C SER A 368 -13.58 40.44 11.41
N ASP A 369 -14.26 40.60 10.28
CA ASP A 369 -14.75 41.91 9.81
C ASP A 369 -15.81 42.44 10.78
N LYS A 370 -15.66 43.70 11.20
CA LYS A 370 -16.52 44.32 12.22
C LYS A 370 -17.92 44.70 11.69
N ARG A 371 -18.13 44.68 10.38
CA ARG A 371 -19.41 45.02 9.75
C ARG A 371 -20.43 43.93 10.10
N LYS A 372 -21.66 44.34 10.43
CA LYS A 372 -22.75 43.40 10.73
C LYS A 372 -23.11 42.61 9.48
N ALA A 373 -23.31 41.30 9.65
CA ALA A 373 -23.86 40.44 8.60
C ALA A 373 -25.25 40.94 8.19
N ILE A 374 -25.54 40.89 6.89
CA ILE A 374 -26.84 41.25 6.33
C ILE A 374 -27.67 39.96 6.29
N GLU A 375 -28.85 39.95 6.91
CA GLU A 375 -29.83 38.86 6.75
C GLU A 375 -30.57 39.05 5.42
N ILE A 376 -30.40 38.12 4.48
CA ILE A 376 -31.09 38.14 3.19
C ILE A 376 -32.41 37.38 3.36
N ASN A 377 -33.51 38.10 3.59
CA ASN A 377 -34.85 37.53 3.42
C ASN A 377 -35.15 37.52 1.91
N ASN A 378 -35.34 36.33 1.34
CA ASN A 378 -35.61 36.14 -0.08
C ASN A 378 -36.79 37.00 -0.59
N MET A 379 -36.49 38.05 -1.33
CA MET A 379 -37.37 38.65 -2.36
C MET A 379 -36.52 38.88 -3.61
N ALA A 380 -36.27 37.81 -4.35
CA ALA A 380 -35.50 37.79 -5.58
C ALA A 380 -36.37 37.98 -6.85
N GLU A 381 -37.29 38.95 -6.87
CA GLU A 381 -38.16 39.17 -8.04
C GLU A 381 -38.26 40.61 -8.58
N ALA A 382 -37.56 41.61 -8.03
CA ALA A 382 -37.76 43.01 -8.49
C ALA A 382 -36.65 43.64 -9.37
N ASP A 383 -35.38 43.19 -9.32
CA ASP A 383 -34.26 43.99 -9.87
C ASP A 383 -33.65 43.50 -11.20
N PHE A 384 -34.32 42.60 -11.94
CA PHE A 384 -33.91 42.21 -13.31
C PHE A 384 -34.96 42.60 -14.37
N ARG A 385 -35.57 43.79 -14.23
CA ARG A 385 -36.36 44.42 -15.29
C ARG A 385 -36.06 45.92 -15.34
N GLU A 386 -35.01 46.27 -16.08
CA GLU A 386 -34.99 47.40 -17.02
C GLU A 386 -33.61 47.46 -17.69
N GLU A 387 -33.51 46.80 -18.85
CA GLU A 387 -32.62 47.19 -19.96
C GLU A 387 -33.11 46.40 -21.20
N ILE A 388 -34.00 47.02 -21.98
CA ILE A 388 -34.10 46.82 -23.43
C ILE A 388 -33.49 48.05 -24.08
#